data_AF-A0A831RNB2-F1
#
_entry.id   AF-A0A831RNB2-F1
#
_cell.length_a   1.000
_cell.length_b   1.000
_cell.length_c   1.000
_cell.angle_alpha   90.00
_cell.angle_beta   90.00
_cell.angle_gamma   90.00
#
_symmetry.space_group_name_H-M   'P 1'
#
loop_
_entity.id
_entity.type
_entity.pdbx_description
1 polymer ?
#
loop_
_entity_poly.entity_id
_entity_poly.type
_entity_poly.pdbx_seq_one_letter_code
_entity_poly.pdbx_strand_id
1 'polypeptide(L)'
;KARNISILDSAFATPIDREDIYRAIVSIDHILNYAKTTVREIEVLQCSPDSYMLEMALLLQQGAVALQQGYARLSTNPSEGEPFATQARKSERQTEKVYRRALAHLFDVEEITRELDENAPGATRKAMLTVIDIFKCRELYRHMSNGADRLAHAGDNLHNIIVKIA
;
A
#
# COMPACT_ATOMS: atom_id res chain seq x y z
N LYS A 1 2.24 6.51 17.03
CA LYS A 1 2.29 7.93 16.60
C LYS A 1 2.50 8.93 17.75
N ALA A 2 1.50 9.19 18.61
CA ALA A 2 1.54 10.26 19.62
C ALA A 2 2.78 10.24 20.53
N ARG A 3 3.18 9.06 21.01
CA ARG A 3 4.41 8.89 21.80
C ARG A 3 5.66 9.38 21.07
N ASN A 4 5.84 9.02 19.80
CA ASN A 4 7.05 9.36 19.04
C ASN A 4 7.12 10.87 18.75
N ILE A 5 5.97 11.50 18.49
CA ILE A 5 5.88 12.95 18.30
C ILE A 5 6.23 13.67 19.61
N SER A 6 5.66 13.23 20.73
CA SER A 6 5.97 13.83 22.04
C SER A 6 7.46 13.72 22.42
N ILE A 7 8.12 12.60 22.10
CA ILE A 7 9.56 12.45 22.30
C ILE A 7 10.34 13.46 21.44
N LEU A 8 9.96 13.61 20.17
CA LEU A 8 10.59 14.56 19.24
C LEU A 8 10.43 16.01 19.69
N ASP A 9 9.25 16.38 20.19
CA ASP A 9 8.96 17.73 20.70
C ASP A 9 9.82 18.06 21.93
N SER A 10 10.05 17.06 22.80
CA SER A 10 10.86 17.19 24.01
C SER A 10 12.38 17.09 23.80
N ALA A 11 12.83 16.63 22.62
CA ALA A 11 14.24 16.49 22.33
C ALA A 11 14.90 17.86 22.19
N PHE A 12 16.05 18.08 22.83
CA PHE A 12 16.79 19.34 22.69
C PHE A 12 17.63 19.38 21.41
N ALA A 13 18.25 18.25 21.04
CA ALA A 13 19.02 18.09 19.81
C ALA A 13 18.73 16.72 19.16
N THR A 14 18.82 16.67 17.84
CA THR A 14 18.62 15.44 17.04
C THR A 14 19.73 15.31 15.99
N PRO A 15 20.22 14.09 15.69
CA PRO A 15 21.27 13.88 14.69
C PRO A 15 20.78 14.04 13.25
N ILE A 16 19.46 14.01 13.04
CA ILE A 16 18.77 14.28 11.78
C ILE A 16 17.87 15.48 12.01
N ASP A 17 17.59 16.24 10.96
CA ASP A 17 16.63 17.34 11.02
C ASP A 17 15.26 16.87 11.55
N ARG A 18 14.67 17.65 12.45
CA ARG A 18 13.43 17.26 13.14
C ARG A 18 12.27 17.12 12.17
N GLU A 19 12.21 17.94 11.14
CA GLU A 19 11.17 17.89 10.12
C GLU A 19 11.25 16.56 9.37
N ASP A 20 12.45 16.09 9.05
CA ASP A 20 12.65 14.80 8.39
C ASP A 20 12.23 13.62 9.29
N ILE A 21 12.58 13.66 10.58
CA ILE A 21 12.14 12.64 11.55
C ILE A 21 10.61 12.64 11.66
N TYR A 22 10.00 13.82 11.74
CA TYR A 22 8.54 13.96 11.78
C TYR A 22 7.89 13.39 10.51
N ARG A 23 8.40 13.75 9.33
CA ARG A 23 7.91 13.26 8.02
C ARG A 23 8.03 11.74 7.93
N ALA A 24 9.14 11.16 8.38
CA ALA A 24 9.34 9.70 8.42
C ALA A 24 8.31 9.00 9.32
N ILE A 25 8.09 9.50 10.54
CA ILE A 25 7.09 8.95 11.48
C ILE A 25 5.70 8.99 10.87
N VAL A 26 5.32 10.13 10.29
CA VAL A 26 3.99 10.33 9.68
C VAL A 26 3.81 9.43 8.45
N SER A 27 4.81 9.32 7.57
CA SER A 27 4.70 8.49 6.38
C SER A 27 4.58 7.00 6.71
N ILE A 28 5.34 6.51 7.69
CA ILE A 28 5.24 5.11 8.15
C ILE A 28 3.87 4.84 8.79
N ASP A 29 3.38 5.77 9.61
CA ASP A 29 2.04 5.68 10.21
C ASP A 29 0.94 5.58 9.15
N HIS A 30 1.06 6.32 8.04
CA HIS A 30 0.11 6.20 6.93
C HIS A 30 0.09 4.81 6.32
N ILE A 31 1.25 4.15 6.13
CA ILE A 31 1.32 2.78 5.60
C ILE A 31 0.58 1.81 6.54
N LEU A 32 0.84 1.91 7.85
CA LEU A 32 0.16 1.08 8.86
C LEU A 32 -1.35 1.30 8.88
N ASN A 33 -1.78 2.55 8.74
CA ASN A 33 -3.20 2.87 8.67
C ASN A 33 -3.86 2.26 7.44
N TYR A 34 -3.23 2.33 6.26
CA TYR A 34 -3.74 1.66 5.05
C TYR A 34 -3.84 0.15 5.22
N ALA A 35 -2.79 -0.50 5.75
CA ALA A 35 -2.84 -1.94 6.01
C ALA A 35 -4.01 -2.33 6.93
N LYS A 36 -4.25 -1.54 7.99
CA LYS A 36 -5.37 -1.75 8.91
C LYS A 36 -6.73 -1.51 8.25
N THR A 37 -6.87 -0.43 7.49
CA THR A 37 -8.14 -0.10 6.86
C THR A 37 -8.47 -1.02 5.70
N THR A 38 -7.48 -1.55 4.97
CA THR A 38 -7.70 -2.64 3.98
C THR A 38 -8.37 -3.84 4.61
N VAL A 39 -7.86 -4.35 5.74
CA VAL A 39 -8.49 -5.49 6.44
C VAL A 39 -9.92 -5.16 6.85
N ARG A 40 -10.14 -3.96 7.39
CA ARG A 40 -11.48 -3.51 7.78
C ARG A 40 -12.44 -3.39 6.60
N GLU A 41 -11.96 -2.92 5.45
CA GLU A 41 -12.78 -2.81 4.23
C GLU A 41 -13.13 -4.18 3.68
N ILE A 42 -12.21 -5.16 3.72
CA ILE A 42 -12.48 -6.55 3.36
C ILE A 42 -13.65 -7.10 4.20
N GLU A 43 -13.59 -6.88 5.52
CA GLU A 43 -14.64 -7.31 6.46
C GLU A 43 -15.99 -6.61 6.20
N VAL A 44 -15.98 -5.28 6.03
CA VAL A 44 -17.19 -4.46 5.84
C VAL A 44 -17.86 -4.73 4.50
N LEU A 45 -17.06 -4.88 3.43
CA LEU A 45 -17.57 -5.15 2.08
C LEU A 45 -17.93 -6.64 1.89
N GLN A 46 -17.52 -7.51 2.82
CA GLN A 46 -17.67 -8.96 2.74
C GLN A 46 -17.09 -9.51 1.43
N CYS A 47 -15.92 -9.00 1.06
CA CYS A 47 -15.21 -9.43 -0.14
C CYS A 47 -14.21 -10.53 0.25
N SER A 48 -14.20 -11.64 -0.48
CA SER A 48 -13.21 -12.69 -0.26
C SER A 48 -11.86 -12.28 -0.83
N PRO A 49 -10.75 -12.42 -0.09
CA PRO A 49 -9.42 -12.17 -0.63
C PRO A 49 -9.12 -13.03 -1.84
N ASP A 50 -8.60 -12.43 -2.90
CA ASP A 50 -8.20 -13.12 -4.13
C ASP A 50 -6.67 -13.13 -4.32
N SER A 51 -6.23 -13.70 -5.44
CA SER A 51 -4.82 -13.81 -5.79
C SER A 51 -4.15 -12.45 -6.05
N TYR A 52 -4.86 -11.46 -6.58
CA TYR A 52 -4.34 -10.11 -6.80
C TYR A 52 -4.16 -9.37 -5.47
N MET A 53 -5.12 -9.47 -4.54
CA MET A 53 -4.99 -8.92 -3.18
C MET A 53 -3.81 -9.53 -2.45
N LEU A 54 -3.61 -10.84 -2.55
CA LEU A 54 -2.44 -11.50 -1.97
C LEU A 54 -1.13 -10.97 -2.57
N GLU A 55 -1.05 -10.85 -3.90
CA GLU A 55 0.13 -10.33 -4.59
C GLU A 55 0.43 -8.87 -4.17
N MET A 56 -0.58 -8.00 -4.10
CA MET A 56 -0.44 -6.62 -3.62
C MET A 56 -0.01 -6.57 -2.15
N ALA A 57 -0.55 -7.43 -1.29
CA ALA A 57 -0.19 -7.50 0.13
C ALA A 57 1.29 -7.90 0.32
N LEU A 58 1.76 -8.87 -0.46
CA LEU A 58 3.17 -9.30 -0.45
C LEU A 58 4.11 -8.17 -0.90
N LEU A 59 3.71 -7.39 -1.91
CA LEU A 59 4.49 -6.23 -2.38
C LEU A 59 4.54 -5.11 -1.33
N LEU A 60 3.42 -4.81 -0.67
CA LEU A 60 3.37 -3.86 0.45
C LEU A 60 4.28 -4.31 1.60
N GLN A 61 4.26 -5.61 1.94
CA GLN A 61 5.14 -6.17 2.96
C GLN A 61 6.63 -6.02 2.55
N GLN A 62 6.98 -6.37 1.32
CA GLN A 62 8.35 -6.22 0.81
C GLN A 62 8.85 -4.78 0.92
N GLY A 63 8.02 -3.81 0.54
CA GLY A 63 8.35 -2.41 0.66
C GLY A 63 8.50 -1.94 2.11
N ALA A 64 7.66 -2.43 3.03
CA ALA A 64 7.74 -2.09 4.45
C ALA A 64 9.01 -2.65 5.10
N VAL A 65 9.40 -3.88 4.74
CA VAL A 65 10.66 -4.49 5.17
C VAL A 65 11.85 -3.72 4.62
N ALA A 66 11.81 -3.28 3.36
CA ALA A 66 12.86 -2.44 2.79
C ALA A 66 13.00 -1.13 3.58
N LEU A 67 11.90 -0.42 3.86
CA LEU A 67 11.94 0.80 4.69
C LEU A 67 12.58 0.53 6.06
N GLN A 68 12.17 -0.53 6.75
CA GLN A 68 12.75 -0.91 8.04
C GLN A 68 14.28 -1.08 7.93
N GLN A 69 14.75 -1.82 6.92
CA GLN A 69 16.17 -2.06 6.69
C GLN A 69 16.92 -0.77 6.35
N GLY A 70 16.33 0.12 5.55
CA GLY A 70 16.91 1.40 5.19
C GLY A 70 17.05 2.37 6.36
N TYR A 71 15.99 2.53 7.16
CA TYR A 71 16.05 3.37 8.37
C TYR A 71 17.06 2.84 9.40
N ALA A 72 17.27 1.51 9.47
CA ALA A 72 18.28 0.92 10.35
C ALA A 72 19.73 1.26 9.94
N ARG A 73 19.99 1.67 8.69
CA ARG A 73 21.33 2.05 8.22
C ARG A 73 21.73 3.48 8.62
N LEU A 74 20.76 4.33 8.95
CA LEU A 74 21.00 5.76 9.23
C LEU A 74 21.92 6.00 10.43
N SER A 75 21.98 5.09 11.40
CA SER A 75 22.86 5.24 12.57
C SER A 75 24.32 4.83 12.34
N THR A 76 24.60 4.06 11.28
CA THR A 76 25.92 3.47 11.06
C THR A 76 26.53 3.85 9.72
N ASN A 77 25.82 3.60 8.61
CA ASN A 77 26.29 3.88 7.26
C ASN A 77 25.12 4.33 6.38
N PRO A 78 24.72 5.62 6.45
CA PRO A 78 23.52 6.13 5.78
C PRO A 78 23.46 5.81 4.28
N SER A 79 24.60 5.85 3.58
CA SER A 79 24.71 5.55 2.15
C SER A 79 24.25 4.13 1.77
N GLU A 80 24.38 3.15 2.66
CA GLU A 80 23.87 1.79 2.45
C GLU A 80 22.33 1.71 2.53
N GLY A 81 21.66 2.77 2.98
CA GLY A 81 20.21 2.88 3.02
C GLY A 81 19.57 3.05 1.65
N GLU A 82 20.32 3.56 0.67
CA GLU A 82 19.79 4.01 -0.63
C GLU A 82 19.12 2.89 -1.46
N PRO A 83 19.70 1.67 -1.55
CA PRO A 83 19.04 0.56 -2.25
C PRO A 83 17.67 0.22 -1.64
N PHE A 84 17.50 0.39 -0.32
CA PHE A 84 16.24 0.10 0.35
C PHE A 84 15.16 1.15 0.08
N ALA A 85 15.54 2.44 0.01
CA ALA A 85 14.63 3.50 -0.44
C ALA A 85 14.15 3.24 -1.88
N THR A 86 15.07 2.83 -2.76
CA THR A 86 14.74 2.46 -4.14
C THR A 86 13.83 1.22 -4.19
N GLN A 87 14.07 0.22 -3.35
CA GLN A 87 13.25 -0.99 -3.26
C GLN A 87 11.81 -0.70 -2.79
N ALA A 88 11.62 0.27 -1.88
CA ALA A 88 10.29 0.73 -1.49
C ALA A 88 9.52 1.29 -2.70
N ARG A 89 10.14 2.20 -3.47
CA ARG A 89 9.55 2.73 -4.72
C ARG A 89 9.30 1.65 -5.77
N LYS A 90 10.17 0.65 -5.86
CA LYS A 90 9.98 -0.49 -6.77
C LYS A 90 8.73 -1.30 -6.40
N SER A 91 8.49 -1.49 -5.11
CA SER A 91 7.34 -2.24 -4.60
C SER A 91 6.02 -1.52 -4.94
N GLU A 92 6.00 -0.19 -4.89
CA GLU A 92 4.87 0.63 -5.35
C GLU A 92 4.59 0.42 -6.85
N ARG A 93 5.59 0.62 -7.72
CA ARG A 93 5.42 0.42 -9.17
C ARG A 93 4.97 -1.00 -9.53
N GLN A 94 5.42 -2.01 -8.77
CA GLN A 94 4.96 -3.38 -8.95
C GLN A 94 3.50 -3.53 -8.52
N THR A 95 3.10 -2.93 -7.41
CA THR A 95 1.71 -2.93 -6.92
C THR A 95 0.78 -2.27 -7.94
N GLU A 96 1.20 -1.16 -8.55
CA GLU A 96 0.44 -0.46 -9.58
C GLU A 96 0.23 -1.34 -10.84
N LYS A 97 1.25 -2.13 -11.23
CA LYS A 97 1.12 -3.10 -12.32
C LYS A 97 0.10 -4.19 -11.97
N VAL A 98 0.15 -4.73 -10.75
CA VAL A 98 -0.81 -5.74 -10.30
C VAL A 98 -2.22 -5.16 -10.29
N TYR A 99 -2.39 -3.96 -9.76
CA TYR A 99 -3.65 -3.22 -9.78
C TYR A 99 -4.22 -3.09 -11.20
N ARG A 100 -3.41 -2.69 -12.18
CA ARG A 100 -3.84 -2.58 -13.59
C ARG A 100 -4.26 -3.93 -14.19
N ARG A 101 -3.54 -5.01 -13.87
CA ARG A 101 -3.92 -6.38 -14.30
C ARG A 101 -5.24 -6.83 -13.64
N ALA A 102 -5.39 -6.56 -12.35
CA ALA A 102 -6.57 -6.92 -11.57
C ALA A 102 -7.81 -6.20 -12.12
N LEU A 103 -7.70 -4.92 -12.48
CA LEU A 103 -8.80 -4.19 -13.13
C LEU A 103 -9.17 -4.77 -14.50
N ALA A 104 -8.18 -5.13 -15.32
CA ALA A 104 -8.44 -5.71 -16.64
C ALA A 104 -9.22 -7.04 -16.52
N HIS A 105 -8.85 -7.87 -15.55
CA HIS A 105 -9.57 -9.11 -15.23
C HIS A 105 -10.96 -8.84 -14.66
N LEU A 106 -11.08 -7.88 -13.74
CA LEU A 106 -12.33 -7.60 -13.03
C LEU A 106 -13.45 -7.05 -13.95
N PHE A 107 -13.07 -6.40 -15.05
CA PHE A 107 -13.99 -5.84 -16.04
C PHE A 107 -14.05 -6.65 -17.34
N ASP A 108 -13.60 -7.91 -17.34
CA ASP A 108 -13.70 -8.78 -18.51
C ASP A 108 -15.18 -9.10 -18.82
N VAL A 109 -15.74 -8.37 -19.79
CA VAL A 109 -17.15 -8.48 -20.18
C VAL A 109 -17.47 -9.84 -20.80
N GLU A 110 -16.52 -10.45 -21.51
CA GLU A 110 -16.74 -11.75 -22.13
C GLU A 110 -16.84 -12.86 -21.07
N GLU A 111 -16.02 -12.78 -20.03
CA GLU A 111 -16.11 -13.69 -18.89
C GLU A 111 -17.42 -13.48 -18.11
N ILE A 112 -17.75 -12.23 -17.78
CA ILE A 112 -18.98 -11.89 -17.06
C ILE A 112 -20.24 -12.35 -17.80
N THR A 113 -20.32 -12.10 -19.11
CA THR A 113 -21.49 -12.47 -19.92
C THR A 113 -21.58 -13.99 -20.12
N ARG A 114 -20.46 -14.70 -20.23
CA ARG A 114 -20.44 -16.17 -20.31
C ARG A 114 -21.00 -16.84 -19.05
N GLU A 115 -20.80 -16.25 -17.88
CA GLU A 115 -21.35 -16.74 -16.62
C GLU A 115 -22.82 -16.39 -16.38
N LEU A 116 -23.39 -15.47 -17.18
CA LEU A 116 -24.77 -15.04 -17.11
C LEU A 116 -25.60 -15.79 -18.17
N ASP A 117 -26.35 -16.79 -17.75
CA ASP A 117 -27.41 -17.38 -18.59
C ASP A 117 -28.61 -16.42 -18.63
N GLU A 118 -28.81 -15.77 -19.78
CA GLU A 118 -29.90 -14.82 -20.01
C GLU A 118 -31.30 -15.42 -19.78
N ASN A 119 -31.43 -16.74 -19.92
CA ASN A 119 -32.70 -17.45 -19.80
C ASN A 119 -32.92 -18.03 -18.38
N ALA A 120 -31.93 -17.92 -17.49
CA ALA A 120 -32.05 -18.45 -16.13
C ALA A 120 -33.00 -17.59 -15.27
N PRO A 121 -33.86 -18.21 -14.44
CA PRO A 121 -34.66 -17.49 -13.47
C PRO A 121 -33.77 -16.62 -12.55
N GLY A 122 -34.03 -15.31 -12.54
CA GLY A 122 -33.26 -14.37 -11.71
C GLY A 122 -31.96 -13.85 -12.33
N ALA A 123 -31.72 -14.04 -13.64
CA ALA A 123 -30.55 -13.51 -14.35
C ALA A 123 -30.27 -12.03 -14.06
N THR A 124 -31.30 -11.16 -14.06
CA THR A 124 -31.15 -9.73 -13.74
C THR A 124 -30.63 -9.49 -12.32
N ARG A 125 -31.12 -10.26 -11.34
CA ARG A 125 -30.65 -10.17 -9.94
C ARG A 125 -29.20 -10.62 -9.85
N LYS A 126 -28.83 -11.73 -10.54
CA LYS A 126 -27.46 -12.23 -10.59
C LYS A 126 -26.51 -11.18 -11.18
N ALA A 127 -26.86 -10.60 -12.33
CA ALA A 127 -26.07 -9.54 -12.96
C ALA A 127 -25.85 -8.34 -12.03
N MET A 128 -26.89 -7.90 -11.31
CA MET A 128 -26.77 -6.80 -10.35
C MET A 128 -25.84 -7.14 -9.18
N LEU A 129 -25.90 -8.37 -8.64
CA LEU A 129 -24.99 -8.83 -7.59
C LEU A 129 -23.54 -8.89 -8.09
N THR A 130 -23.31 -9.44 -9.29
CA THR A 130 -21.98 -9.48 -9.92
C THR A 130 -21.39 -8.07 -10.05
N VAL A 131 -22.18 -7.10 -10.51
CA VAL A 131 -21.73 -5.70 -10.62
C VAL A 131 -21.38 -5.11 -9.25
N ILE A 132 -22.16 -5.41 -8.20
CA ILE A 132 -21.86 -4.97 -6.84
C ILE A 132 -20.53 -5.56 -6.36
N ASP A 133 -20.28 -6.85 -6.60
CA ASP A 133 -19.04 -7.51 -6.19
C ASP A 133 -17.82 -6.96 -6.94
N ILE A 134 -17.99 -6.64 -8.23
CA ILE A 134 -16.98 -5.92 -9.01
C ILE A 134 -16.62 -4.58 -8.35
N PHE A 135 -17.61 -3.78 -7.95
CA PHE A 135 -17.33 -2.50 -7.29
C PHE A 135 -16.62 -2.66 -5.95
N LYS A 136 -16.99 -3.66 -5.15
CA LYS A 136 -16.31 -3.97 -3.89
C LYS A 136 -14.84 -4.35 -4.11
N CYS A 137 -14.56 -5.28 -5.02
CA CYS A 137 -13.20 -5.71 -5.34
C CYS A 137 -12.36 -4.55 -5.88
N ARG A 138 -12.93 -3.74 -6.78
CA ARG A 138 -12.27 -2.57 -7.37
C ARG A 138 -11.88 -1.55 -6.30
N GLU A 139 -12.74 -1.33 -5.31
CA GLU A 139 -12.44 -0.40 -4.22
C GLU A 139 -11.29 -0.90 -3.34
N LEU A 140 -11.29 -2.20 -3.01
CA LEU A 140 -10.19 -2.82 -2.27
C LEU A 140 -8.85 -2.75 -3.02
N TYR A 141 -8.84 -3.06 -4.31
CA TYR A 141 -7.64 -2.91 -5.14
C TYR A 141 -7.15 -1.46 -5.15
N ARG A 142 -8.06 -0.49 -5.27
CA ARG A 142 -7.72 0.94 -5.25
C ARG A 142 -7.09 1.31 -3.92
N HIS A 143 -7.69 0.87 -2.81
CA HIS A 143 -7.22 1.20 -1.47
C HIS A 143 -5.84 0.61 -1.18
N MET A 144 -5.57 -0.62 -1.62
CA MET A 144 -4.24 -1.23 -1.55
C MET A 144 -3.21 -0.48 -2.42
N SER A 145 -3.60 -0.03 -3.62
CA SER A 145 -2.73 0.79 -4.49
C SER A 145 -2.40 2.13 -3.83
N ASN A 146 -3.38 2.79 -3.21
CA ASN A 146 -3.14 4.03 -2.46
C ASN A 146 -2.20 3.80 -1.25
N GLY A 147 -2.27 2.62 -0.62
CA GLY A 147 -1.32 2.20 0.42
C GLY A 147 0.11 2.07 -0.11
N ALA A 148 0.27 1.59 -1.33
CA ALA A 148 1.57 1.50 -2.01
C ALA A 148 2.14 2.90 -2.35
N ASP A 149 1.31 3.87 -2.73
CA ASP A 149 1.77 5.26 -2.91
C ASP A 149 2.39 5.82 -1.62
N ARG A 150 1.79 5.51 -0.45
CA ARG A 150 2.36 5.90 0.86
C ARG A 150 3.71 5.26 1.13
N LEU A 151 3.93 4.07 0.59
CA LEU A 151 5.18 3.35 0.69
C LEU A 151 6.28 4.00 -0.15
N ALA A 152 5.95 4.43 -1.38
CA ALA A 152 6.87 5.23 -2.20
C ALA A 152 7.23 6.55 -1.52
N HIS A 153 6.23 7.27 -0.98
CA HIS A 153 6.47 8.52 -0.25
C HIS A 153 7.38 8.34 0.98
N ALA A 154 7.23 7.24 1.73
CA ALA A 154 8.12 6.93 2.84
C ALA A 154 9.55 6.60 2.36
N GLY A 155 9.68 6.00 1.17
CA GLY A 155 10.96 5.77 0.51
C GLY A 155 11.64 7.07 0.09
N ASP A 156 10.89 8.03 -0.47
CA ASP A 156 11.41 9.36 -0.81
C ASP A 156 11.88 10.11 0.44
N ASN A 157 11.14 10.01 1.56
CA ASN A 157 11.58 10.59 2.83
C ASN A 157 12.91 9.98 3.32
N LEU A 158 13.05 8.65 3.23
CA LEU A 158 14.30 7.97 3.58
C LEU A 158 15.46 8.42 2.68
N HIS A 159 15.25 8.48 1.36
CA HIS A 159 16.24 8.97 0.40
C HIS A 159 16.68 10.40 0.74
N ASN A 160 15.73 11.30 1.00
CA ASN A 160 16.03 12.69 1.34
C ASN A 160 16.86 12.81 2.62
N ILE A 161 16.58 11.97 3.63
CA ILE A 161 17.41 11.92 4.85
C ILE A 161 18.83 11.48 4.50
N ILE A 162 18.98 10.40 3.74
CA ILE A 162 20.29 9.85 3.34
C ILE A 162 21.11 10.93 2.62
N VAL A 163 20.53 11.61 1.63
CA VAL A 163 21.22 12.68 0.88
C VAL A 163 21.72 13.81 1.79
N LYS A 164 21.05 14.07 2.92
CA LYS A 164 21.44 15.12 3.86
C LYS A 164 22.55 14.72 4.84
N ILE A 165 22.68 13.43 5.15
CA ILE A 165 23.54 12.95 6.25
C ILE A 165 24.65 11.99 5.82
N ALA A 166 24.64 11.53 4.56
CA ALA A 166 25.64 10.66 3.96
C ALA A 166 26.94 11.39 3.60
#